data_AF-A0A196MCB4-F1
#
_entry.id   AF-A0A196MCB4-F1
#
_cell.length_a   1.000
_cell.length_b   1.000
_cell.length_c   1.000
_cell.angle_alpha   90.00
_cell.angle_beta   90.00
_cell.angle_gamma   90.00
#
_symmetry.space_group_name_H-M   'P 1'
#
loop_
_entity.id
_entity.type
_entity.pdbx_description
1 polymer ?
#
loop_
_entity_poly.entity_id
_entity_poly.type
_entity_poly.pdbx_seq_one_letter_code
_entity_poly.pdbx_strand_id
1 'polypeptide(L)'
;MMEEHPIQQPIRAIDIDTIPGGEGRYIVGRNGVTRIDACQKSGLHANIPYVRVWAGDTCLAEFCQHNIVGVYFAEPAKQSEVV
;
A
#
# COMPACT_ATOMS: atom_id res chain seq x y z
N MET A 1 6.92 24.84 2.25
CA MET A 1 7.05 23.38 2.04
C MET A 1 5.97 23.01 1.03
N MET A 2 6.31 22.31 -0.06
CA MET A 2 5.27 21.79 -0.95
C MET A 2 4.56 20.68 -0.19
N GLU A 3 3.28 20.88 0.12
CA GLU A 3 2.43 19.80 0.63
C GLU A 3 2.14 18.89 -0.56
N GLU A 4 2.60 17.64 -0.47
CA GLU A 4 2.18 16.60 -1.40
C GLU A 4 0.66 16.46 -1.31
N HIS A 5 -0.01 16.31 -2.46
CA HIS A 5 -1.45 16.11 -2.49
C HIS A 5 -1.77 14.80 -1.73
N PRO A 6 -2.56 14.85 -0.64
CA PRO A 6 -2.81 13.67 0.17
C PRO A 6 -3.68 12.68 -0.61
N ILE A 7 -3.22 11.43 -0.73
CA ILE A 7 -4.04 10.33 -1.22
C ILE A 7 -4.82 9.78 -0.03
N GLN A 8 -6.13 10.00 -0.02
CA GLN A 8 -7.01 9.58 1.07
C GLN A 8 -7.70 8.24 0.81
N GLN A 9 -7.69 7.77 -0.44
CA GLN A 9 -8.24 6.46 -0.77
C GLN A 9 -7.40 5.35 -0.12
N PRO A 10 -8.04 4.31 0.45
CA PRO A 10 -7.31 3.17 0.98
C PRO A 10 -6.65 2.38 -0.16
N ILE A 11 -5.50 1.78 0.12
CA ILE A 11 -4.82 0.91 -0.85
C ILE A 11 -5.59 -0.41 -0.94
N ARG A 12 -5.99 -0.76 -2.16
CA ARG A 12 -6.66 -2.03 -2.48
C ARG A 12 -5.66 -3.13 -2.80
N ALA A 13 -4.59 -2.80 -3.52
CA ALA A 13 -3.60 -3.77 -3.95
C ALA A 13 -2.23 -3.13 -4.20
N ILE A 14 -1.20 -3.95 -4.14
CA ILE A 14 0.13 -3.65 -4.66
C ILE A 14 0.63 -4.79 -5.53
N ASP A 15 1.38 -4.41 -6.56
CA ASP A 15 2.19 -5.33 -7.36
C ASP A 15 3.66 -5.05 -7.01
N ILE A 16 4.40 -6.11 -6.73
CA ILE A 16 5.81 -6.06 -6.34
C ILE A 16 6.68 -6.76 -7.37
N ASP A 17 7.86 -6.20 -7.59
CA ASP A 17 8.89 -6.86 -8.38
C ASP A 17 9.50 -7.97 -7.52
N THR A 18 9.38 -9.21 -7.98
CA THR A 18 10.07 -10.34 -7.33
C THR A 18 11.24 -10.79 -8.22
N ILE A 19 12.01 -11.78 -7.76
CA ILE A 19 13.15 -12.40 -8.48
C ILE A 19 12.89 -12.42 -10.01
N PRO A 20 13.89 -12.13 -10.88
CA PRO A 20 13.66 -11.92 -12.30
C PRO A 20 12.76 -12.98 -12.94
N GLY A 21 11.57 -12.55 -13.39
CA GLY A 21 10.58 -13.38 -14.08
C GLY A 21 9.26 -13.62 -13.33
N GLY A 22 9.09 -13.09 -12.11
CA GLY A 22 7.83 -13.17 -11.38
C GLY A 22 7.39 -11.82 -10.80
N GLU A 23 6.11 -11.50 -10.93
CA GLU A 23 5.47 -10.41 -10.19
C GLU A 23 4.65 -10.99 -9.03
N GLY A 24 4.85 -10.47 -7.83
CA GLY A 24 4.05 -10.81 -6.65
C GLY A 24 2.91 -9.81 -6.50
N ARG A 25 1.71 -10.28 -6.15
CA ARG A 25 0.54 -9.40 -5.98
C ARG A 25 -0.15 -9.61 -4.65
N TYR A 26 -0.37 -8.52 -3.92
CA TYR A 26 -1.16 -8.49 -2.68
C TYR A 26 -2.44 -7.71 -2.89
N ILE A 27 -3.57 -8.27 -2.46
CA ILE A 27 -4.91 -7.66 -2.63
C ILE A 27 -5.67 -7.79 -1.31
N VAL A 28 -6.19 -6.67 -0.80
CA VAL A 28 -7.07 -6.67 0.38
C VAL A 28 -8.27 -7.58 0.14
N GLY A 29 -8.57 -8.45 1.10
CA GLY A 29 -9.63 -9.46 1.03
C GLY A 29 -9.23 -10.78 0.38
N ARG A 30 -7.96 -10.96 -0.03
CA ARG A 30 -7.44 -12.23 -0.55
C ARG A 30 -6.27 -12.74 0.27
N ASN A 31 -6.12 -14.06 0.36
CA ASN A 31 -5.00 -14.73 1.03
C ASN A 31 -4.73 -14.21 2.46
N GLY A 32 -5.80 -13.88 3.19
CA GLY A 32 -5.70 -13.35 4.56
C GLY A 32 -5.28 -11.89 4.68
N VAL A 33 -5.03 -11.18 3.58
CA VAL A 33 -4.68 -9.75 3.61
C VAL A 33 -5.90 -8.92 4.03
N THR A 34 -5.78 -8.20 5.14
CA THR A 34 -6.87 -7.40 5.72
C THR A 34 -6.72 -5.90 5.47
N ARG A 35 -5.49 -5.40 5.40
CA ARG A 35 -5.21 -4.00 5.02
C ARG A 35 -3.83 -3.87 4.39
N ILE A 36 -3.66 -2.80 3.64
CA ILE A 36 -2.39 -2.37 3.08
C ILE A 36 -2.22 -0.88 3.40
N ASP A 37 -1.14 -0.53 4.10
CA ASP A 37 -0.92 0.84 4.57
C ASP A 37 0.33 1.43 3.92
N ALA A 38 0.25 2.69 3.49
CA ALA A 38 1.42 3.49 3.19
C ALA A 38 2.07 3.96 4.50
N CYS A 39 3.39 3.85 4.59
CA CYS A 39 4.16 4.42 5.70
C CYS A 39 5.50 4.95 5.21
N GLN A 40 6.24 5.58 6.10
CA GLN A 40 7.59 6.06 5.82
C GLN A 40 8.54 5.62 6.94
N LYS A 41 9.81 5.42 6.58
CA LYS A 41 10.90 5.19 7.52
C LYS A 41 12.00 6.22 7.28
N SER A 42 12.60 6.70 8.34
CA SER A 42 13.69 7.67 8.25
C SER A 42 14.93 7.03 7.63
N GLY A 43 15.41 7.59 6.53
CA GLY A 43 16.73 7.30 5.98
C GLY A 43 17.72 8.40 6.32
N LEU A 44 19.01 8.17 6.05
CA LEU A 44 20.10 9.11 6.33
C LEU A 44 19.91 10.47 5.64
N HIS A 45 19.27 10.48 4.47
CA HIS A 45 19.12 11.68 3.62
C HIS A 45 17.67 12.06 3.34
N ALA A 46 16.72 11.15 3.52
CA ALA A 46 15.31 11.36 3.23
C ALA A 46 14.44 10.31 3.94
N ASN A 47 13.15 10.62 4.13
CA ASN A 47 12.16 9.61 4.46
C ASN A 47 11.93 8.72 3.24
N ILE A 48 12.00 7.41 3.45
CA ILE A 48 11.83 6.40 2.41
C ILE A 48 10.38 5.92 2.49
N PRO A 49 9.62 5.94 1.37
CA PRO A 49 8.27 5.38 1.33
C PRO A 49 8.28 3.85 1.38
N TYR A 50 7.33 3.31 2.12
CA TYR A 50 7.09 1.88 2.29
C TYR A 50 5.60 1.58 2.19
N VAL A 51 5.30 0.32 1.91
CA VAL A 51 3.97 -0.25 2.08
C VAL A 51 4.05 -1.46 3.01
N ARG A 52 3.10 -1.57 3.94
CA ARG A 52 2.90 -2.73 4.81
C ARG A 52 1.67 -3.51 4.41
N VAL A 53 1.81 -4.83 4.34
CA VAL A 53 0.71 -5.77 4.10
C VAL A 53 0.39 -6.48 5.40
N TRP A 54 -0.88 -6.49 5.78
CA TRP A 54 -1.32 -7.01 7.08
C TRP A 54 -2.31 -8.16 6.94
N ALA A 55 -2.27 -9.09 7.89
CA ALA A 55 -3.32 -10.07 8.16
C ALA A 55 -3.78 -9.93 9.63
N GLY A 56 -4.93 -9.28 9.81
CA GLY A 56 -5.36 -8.78 11.11
C GLY A 56 -4.31 -7.81 11.67
N ASP A 57 -3.73 -8.17 12.81
CA ASP A 57 -2.69 -7.38 13.50
C ASP A 57 -1.26 -7.81 13.15
N THR A 58 -1.10 -8.88 12.36
CA THR A 58 0.22 -9.36 11.95
C THR A 58 0.65 -8.65 10.67
N CYS A 59 1.81 -7.99 10.69
CA CYS A 59 2.45 -7.47 9.48
C CYS A 59 3.07 -8.66 8.72
N LEU A 60 2.48 -9.04 7.59
CA LEU A 60 2.94 -10.16 6.77
C LEU A 60 4.19 -9.80 5.98
N ALA A 61 4.23 -8.57 5.47
CA ALA A 61 5.32 -8.09 4.62
C ALA A 61 5.42 -6.56 4.67
N GLU A 62 6.63 -6.05 4.45
CA GLU A 62 6.93 -4.63 4.30
C GLU A 62 7.84 -4.46 3.08
N PHE A 63 7.48 -3.57 2.16
CA PHE A 63 8.22 -3.31 0.92
C PHE A 63 8.60 -1.84 0.82
N CYS A 64 9.85 -1.55 0.43
CA CYS A 64 10.26 -0.19 0.10
C CYS A 64 9.78 0.18 -1.31
N GLN A 65 9.71 1.47 -1.63
CA GLN A 65 9.26 1.95 -2.94
C GLN A 65 9.95 1.28 -4.14
N HIS A 66 11.24 0.91 -4.01
CA HIS A 66 12.02 0.32 -5.10
C HIS A 66 11.61 -1.12 -5.44
N ASN A 67 10.81 -1.76 -4.59
CA ASN A 67 10.28 -3.10 -4.83
C ASN A 67 8.81 -3.09 -5.29
N ILE A 68 8.19 -1.90 -5.40
CA ILE A 68 6.77 -1.76 -5.74
C ILE A 68 6.68 -1.32 -7.19
N VAL A 69 5.98 -2.11 -8.00
CA VAL A 69 5.70 -1.81 -9.42
C VAL A 69 4.47 -0.91 -9.53
N GLY A 70 3.45 -1.15 -8.69
CA GLY A 70 2.21 -0.40 -8.72
C GLY A 70 1.47 -0.40 -7.39
N VAL A 71 0.79 0.70 -7.10
CA VAL A 71 -0.14 0.86 -5.98
C VAL A 71 -1.52 1.19 -6.54
N TYR A 72 -2.52 0.40 -6.18
CA TYR A 72 -3.89 0.53 -6.68
C TYR A 72 -4.82 0.88 -5.52
N PHE A 73 -5.56 1.98 -5.66
CA PHE A 73 -6.46 2.47 -4.63
C PHE A 73 -7.88 1.93 -4.82
N ALA A 74 -8.60 1.75 -3.71
CA ALA A 74 -10.02 1.45 -3.77
C ALA A 74 -10.78 2.68 -4.30
N GLU A 75 -11.97 2.44 -4.87
CA GLU A 75 -12.88 3.55 -5.13
C GLU A 75 -13.19 4.26 -3.82
N PRO A 76 -13.33 5.61 -3.83
CA PRO A 76 -13.87 6.32 -2.70
C PRO A 76 -15.21 5.68 -2.34
N ALA A 77 -15.42 5.35 -1.07
CA ALA A 77 -16.73 4.90 -0.63
C ALA A 77 -17.74 5.97 -1.05
N LYS A 78 -18.75 5.60 -1.86
CA LYS A 78 -19.86 6.51 -2.14
C LYS A 78 -20.44 6.90 -0.79
N GLN A 79 -20.41 8.18 -0.46
CA GLN A 79 -21.16 8.68 0.68
C GLN A 79 -22.62 8.32 0.41
N SER A 80 -23.19 7.45 1.24
CA SER A 80 -24.62 7.18 1.19
C SER A 80 -25.33 8.52 1.45
N GLU A 81 -26.02 9.05 0.44
CA GLU A 81 -26.95 10.16 0.67
C GLU A 81 -27.99 9.67 1.68
N VAL A 82 -28.01 10.31 2.85
CA VAL A 82 -29.11 10.20 3.78
C VAL A 82 -30.28 10.93 3.13
N VAL A 83 -31.23 10.16 2.58
CA VAL A 83 -32.56 10.65 2.16
C VAL A 83 -33.48 10.62 3.37
#